data_AF-A0A3C1GUQ5-F1
#
_entry.id   AF-A0A3C1GUQ5-F1
#
_cell.length_a   1.000
_cell.length_b   1.000
_cell.length_c   1.000
_cell.angle_alpha   90.00
_cell.angle_beta   90.00
_cell.angle_gamma   90.00
#
_symmetry.space_group_name_H-M   'P 1'
#
loop_
_entity.id
_entity.type
_entity.pdbx_description
1 polymer ?
#
loop_
_entity_poly.entity_id
_entity_poly.type
_entity_poly.pdbx_seq_one_letter_code
_entity_poly.pdbx_strand_id
1 'polypeptide(L)'
;LVATGIMPFNPEQVVTYMTYIIAAVVIGYFAILFVLPKFDKTDKLRLLICFILIIGSTLFWSSFEQQPTSFNLFADNYTDLDVLGFQVPSIWFQSLNPLFILLLAPIVSIIWVKLGNRGVEPSSMVKFALGMLLAAAGFGLMILASKSILTNEGGLASPLWLVGSLLLLTLGELALSPVGLSSMTKLAPKGMQGQMMGLFFASLAMGNLVAAFFGGYVSADKIEGLPGLFTTMTIFLVVTAVILLLLAKPINTMLKKSEQADAKV
;
A
#
# COMPACT_ATOMS: atom_id res chain seq x y z
N LEU A 1 18.04 -5.34 27.78
CA LEU A 1 18.75 -6.02 26.68
C LEU A 1 19.57 -5.03 25.85
N VAL A 2 18.93 -4.08 25.16
CA VAL A 2 19.64 -2.96 24.46
C VAL A 2 20.15 -1.90 25.44
N ALA A 3 19.28 -1.44 26.35
CA ALA A 3 19.65 -0.46 27.38
C ALA A 3 20.67 -0.98 28.41
N THR A 4 20.91 -2.30 28.42
CA THR A 4 21.85 -2.96 29.34
C THR A 4 23.23 -3.20 28.71
N GLY A 5 23.44 -2.83 27.43
CA GLY A 5 24.72 -2.99 26.72
C GLY A 5 25.11 -4.45 26.38
N ILE A 6 24.22 -5.41 26.64
CA ILE A 6 24.48 -6.85 26.49
C ILE A 6 24.28 -7.30 25.02
N MET A 7 23.58 -6.51 24.20
CA MET A 7 23.36 -6.78 22.78
C MET A 7 23.55 -5.48 21.99
N PRO A 8 24.38 -5.44 20.92
CA PRO A 8 24.37 -4.30 20.01
C PRO A 8 22.98 -4.22 19.38
N PHE A 9 22.34 -3.05 19.48
CA PHE A 9 21.08 -2.82 18.76
C PHE A 9 21.40 -2.89 17.26
N ASN A 10 20.95 -3.97 16.61
CA ASN A 10 21.01 -4.08 15.17
C ASN A 10 19.60 -3.80 14.62
N PRO A 11 19.34 -2.61 14.06
CA PRO A 11 18.03 -2.26 13.51
C PRO A 11 17.55 -3.24 12.43
N GLU A 12 18.48 -3.79 11.64
CA GLU A 12 18.20 -4.77 10.58
C GLU A 12 17.63 -6.08 11.15
N GLN A 13 18.19 -6.56 12.27
CA GLN A 13 17.68 -7.73 12.97
C GLN A 13 16.30 -7.48 13.56
N VAL A 14 16.06 -6.28 14.10
CA VAL A 14 14.74 -5.90 14.64
C VAL A 14 13.69 -5.90 13.54
N VAL A 15 13.98 -5.27 12.39
CA VAL A 15 13.07 -5.26 11.23
C VAL A 15 12.78 -6.68 10.75
N THR A 16 13.82 -7.52 10.65
CA THR A 16 13.70 -8.90 10.19
C THR A 16 12.83 -9.74 11.12
N TYR A 17 13.12 -9.76 12.43
CA TYR A 17 12.35 -10.53 13.40
C TYR A 17 10.91 -10.04 13.53
N MET A 18 10.68 -8.73 13.52
CA MET A 18 9.33 -8.18 13.57
C MET A 18 8.50 -8.54 12.34
N THR A 19 9.12 -8.52 11.16
CA THR A 19 8.46 -8.94 9.92
C THR A 19 8.01 -10.39 10.02
N TYR A 20 8.90 -11.30 10.46
CA TYR A 20 8.54 -12.72 10.63
C TYR A 20 7.48 -12.95 11.70
N ILE A 21 7.56 -12.26 12.84
CA ILE A 21 6.58 -12.39 13.92
C ILE A 21 5.19 -11.93 13.48
N ILE A 22 5.08 -10.74 12.86
CA ILE A 22 3.79 -10.23 12.39
C ILE A 22 3.22 -11.15 11.30
N ALA A 23 4.06 -11.59 10.35
CA ALA A 23 3.63 -12.52 9.30
C ALA A 23 3.14 -13.85 9.88
N ALA A 24 3.87 -14.44 10.83
CA ALA A 24 3.48 -15.68 11.49
C ALA A 24 2.17 -15.53 12.27
N VAL A 25 1.98 -14.41 12.99
CA VAL A 25 0.74 -14.14 13.72
C VAL A 25 -0.45 -13.99 12.76
N VAL A 26 -0.32 -13.20 11.70
CA VAL A 26 -1.39 -12.99 10.72
C VAL A 26 -1.75 -14.30 10.01
N ILE A 27 -0.75 -15.03 9.49
CA ILE A 27 -0.97 -16.30 8.78
C ILE A 27 -1.55 -17.35 9.72
N GLY A 28 -0.96 -17.51 10.91
CA GLY A 28 -1.43 -18.47 11.91
C GLY A 28 -2.85 -18.18 12.37
N TYR A 29 -3.18 -16.91 12.58
CA TYR A 29 -4.54 -16.51 12.97
C TYR A 29 -5.56 -16.82 11.87
N PHE A 30 -5.30 -16.46 10.61
CA PHE A 30 -6.18 -16.83 9.50
C PHE A 30 -6.28 -18.36 9.32
N ALA A 31 -5.17 -19.10 9.46
CA ALA A 31 -5.19 -20.56 9.39
C ALA A 31 -6.12 -21.17 10.44
N ILE A 32 -6.07 -20.67 11.68
CA ILE A 32 -7.01 -21.07 12.75
C ILE A 32 -8.45 -20.77 12.33
N LEU A 33 -8.73 -19.56 11.82
CA LEU A 33 -10.08 -19.19 11.40
C LEU A 33 -10.62 -20.06 10.25
N PHE A 34 -9.77 -20.50 9.33
CA PHE A 34 -10.20 -21.40 8.24
C PHE A 34 -10.49 -22.83 8.71
N VAL A 35 -9.82 -23.29 9.76
CA VAL A 35 -10.01 -24.66 10.31
C VAL A 35 -11.17 -24.73 11.30
N LEU A 36 -11.46 -23.64 12.01
CA LEU A 36 -12.52 -23.62 13.03
C LEU A 36 -13.88 -24.06 12.45
N PRO A 37 -14.53 -25.10 13.02
CA PRO A 37 -15.83 -25.60 12.55
C PRO A 37 -16.98 -24.61 12.71
N LYS A 38 -16.78 -23.59 13.55
CA LYS A 38 -17.78 -22.54 13.85
C LYS A 38 -18.14 -21.71 12.62
N PHE A 39 -17.24 -21.58 11.64
CA PHE A 39 -17.45 -20.74 10.47
C PHE A 39 -18.00 -21.56 9.30
N ASP A 40 -19.10 -21.08 8.73
CA ASP A 40 -19.71 -21.67 7.55
C ASP A 40 -18.90 -21.35 6.27
N LYS A 41 -19.41 -21.81 5.12
CA LYS A 41 -18.77 -21.56 3.82
C LYS A 41 -18.72 -20.07 3.47
N THR A 42 -19.75 -19.32 3.83
CA THR A 42 -19.87 -17.89 3.53
C THR A 42 -18.88 -17.08 4.36
N ASP A 43 -18.77 -17.37 5.66
CA ASP A 43 -17.78 -16.76 6.56
C ASP A 43 -16.36 -17.05 6.09
N LYS A 44 -16.05 -18.29 5.68
CA LYS A 44 -14.73 -18.62 5.13
C LYS A 44 -14.43 -17.88 3.83
N LEU A 45 -15.41 -17.69 2.95
CA LEU A 45 -15.23 -16.86 1.74
C LEU A 45 -14.97 -15.39 2.10
N ARG A 46 -15.68 -14.84 3.08
CA ARG A 46 -15.46 -13.47 3.56
C ARG A 46 -14.07 -13.31 4.19
N LEU A 47 -13.64 -14.27 5.00
CA LEU A 47 -12.29 -14.31 5.58
C LEU A 47 -11.21 -14.41 4.49
N LEU A 48 -11.43 -15.19 3.44
CA LEU A 48 -10.52 -15.26 2.29
C LEU A 48 -10.38 -13.90 1.59
N ILE A 49 -11.47 -13.18 1.39
CA ILE A 49 -11.42 -11.81 0.84
C ILE A 49 -10.60 -10.91 1.76
N CYS A 50 -10.84 -10.94 3.07
CA CYS A 50 -10.09 -10.14 4.03
C CYS A 50 -8.59 -10.46 3.99
N PHE A 51 -8.23 -11.74 3.95
CA PHE A 51 -6.84 -12.18 3.87
C PHE A 51 -6.14 -11.66 2.60
N ILE A 52 -6.79 -11.79 1.45
CA ILE A 52 -6.29 -11.28 0.16
C ILE A 52 -6.10 -9.77 0.21
N LEU A 53 -7.09 -9.03 0.75
CA LEU A 53 -7.01 -7.58 0.88
C LEU A 53 -5.93 -7.14 1.87
N ILE A 54 -5.66 -7.90 2.92
CA ILE A 54 -4.56 -7.64 3.87
C ILE A 54 -3.20 -7.80 3.19
N ILE A 55 -3.00 -8.87 2.41
CA ILE A 55 -1.77 -9.05 1.63
C ILE A 55 -1.61 -7.88 0.64
N GLY A 56 -2.68 -7.54 -0.07
CA GLY A 56 -2.68 -6.40 -0.98
C GLY A 56 -2.35 -5.09 -0.27
N SER A 57 -2.96 -4.84 0.88
CA SER A 57 -2.70 -3.67 1.71
C SER A 57 -1.23 -3.60 2.12
N THR A 58 -0.64 -4.68 2.63
CA THR A 58 0.79 -4.74 2.98
C THR A 58 1.67 -4.32 1.82
N LEU A 59 1.42 -4.84 0.61
CA LEU A 59 2.23 -4.53 -0.56
C LEU A 59 2.05 -3.08 -1.03
N PHE A 60 0.81 -2.56 -0.99
CA PHE A 60 0.57 -1.15 -1.26
C PHE A 60 1.33 -0.24 -0.28
N TRP A 61 1.17 -0.47 1.02
CA TRP A 61 1.83 0.35 2.04
C TRP A 61 3.35 0.19 2.00
N SER A 62 3.88 -0.97 1.63
CA SER A 62 5.33 -1.13 1.44
C SER A 62 5.93 -0.22 0.36
N SER A 63 5.14 0.09 -0.66
CA SER A 63 5.52 1.05 -1.70
C SER A 63 5.22 2.48 -1.22
N PHE A 64 4.03 2.72 -0.69
CA PHE A 64 3.62 4.05 -0.24
C PHE A 64 4.53 4.64 0.85
N GLU A 65 5.05 3.81 1.76
CA GLU A 65 5.94 4.19 2.85
C GLU A 65 7.41 4.41 2.41
N GLN A 66 7.67 4.40 1.09
CA GLN A 66 8.92 4.92 0.53
C GLN A 66 8.96 6.45 0.46
N GLN A 67 7.83 7.13 0.74
CA GLN A 67 7.75 8.60 0.72
C GLN A 67 8.69 9.26 1.74
N PRO A 68 8.71 8.87 3.02
CA PRO A 68 9.58 9.51 4.01
C PRO A 68 11.07 9.17 3.85
N THR A 69 11.37 8.11 3.09
CA THR A 69 12.72 7.57 2.92
C THR A 69 13.23 7.88 1.51
N SER A 70 12.98 6.99 0.56
CA SER A 70 13.55 7.03 -0.79
C SER A 70 13.13 8.27 -1.60
N PHE A 71 11.88 8.73 -1.47
CA PHE A 71 11.45 9.97 -2.14
C PHE A 71 12.07 11.19 -1.47
N ASN A 72 12.24 11.18 -0.14
CA ASN A 72 12.88 12.29 0.56
C ASN A 72 14.37 12.40 0.20
N LEU A 73 15.08 11.26 0.14
CA LEU A 73 16.46 11.21 -0.33
C LEU A 73 16.59 11.67 -1.79
N PHE A 74 15.60 11.34 -2.63
CA PHE A 74 15.55 11.83 -4.00
C PHE A 74 15.31 13.34 -4.08
N ALA A 75 14.41 13.88 -3.25
CA ALA A 75 14.15 15.30 -3.14
C ALA A 75 15.41 16.07 -2.70
N ASP A 76 16.17 15.52 -1.76
CA ASP A 76 17.33 16.19 -1.18
C ASP A 76 18.55 16.18 -2.11
N ASN A 77 18.83 15.03 -2.74
CA ASN A 77 20.09 14.83 -3.46
C ASN A 77 19.99 15.02 -4.98
N TYR A 78 18.79 14.87 -5.55
CA TYR A 78 18.61 14.68 -6.99
C TYR A 78 17.53 15.56 -7.61
N THR A 79 16.97 16.49 -6.86
CA THR A 79 15.92 17.40 -7.34
C THR A 79 16.42 18.83 -7.37
N ASP A 80 16.04 19.58 -8.40
CA ASP A 80 16.29 21.01 -8.47
C ASP A 80 15.35 21.75 -7.50
N LEU A 81 15.93 22.18 -6.39
CA LEU A 81 15.22 22.89 -5.33
C LEU A 81 15.21 24.41 -5.53
N ASP A 82 15.91 24.93 -6.54
CA ASP A 82 15.84 26.35 -6.91
C ASP A 82 14.63 26.60 -7.82
N VAL A 83 13.49 26.92 -7.20
CA VAL A 83 12.27 27.23 -7.93
C VAL A 83 12.11 28.75 -7.96
N LEU A 84 12.37 29.35 -9.12
CA LEU A 84 12.22 30.79 -9.35
C LEU A 84 13.06 31.67 -8.40
N GLY A 85 14.26 31.20 -8.00
CA GLY A 85 15.15 31.91 -7.08
C GLY A 85 14.86 31.65 -5.60
N PHE A 86 13.90 30.76 -5.29
CA PHE A 86 13.58 30.33 -3.94
C PHE A 86 14.03 28.88 -3.72
N GLN A 87 14.85 28.66 -2.70
CA GLN A 87 15.33 27.34 -2.30
C GLN A 87 14.25 26.61 -1.49
N VAL A 88 13.56 25.68 -2.13
CA VAL A 88 12.50 24.88 -1.50
C VAL A 88 13.14 23.81 -0.61
N PRO A 89 12.79 23.73 0.69
CA PRO A 89 13.27 22.63 1.54
C PRO A 89 12.73 21.28 1.05
N SER A 90 13.60 20.28 0.89
CA SER A 90 13.24 18.92 0.45
C SER A 90 12.15 18.27 1.32
N ILE A 91 12.14 18.58 2.62
CA ILE A 91 11.12 18.09 3.56
C ILE A 91 9.69 18.58 3.25
N TRP A 92 9.53 19.69 2.52
CA TRP A 92 8.20 20.20 2.15
C TRP A 92 7.45 19.27 1.20
N PHE A 93 8.15 18.40 0.47
CA PHE A 93 7.51 17.39 -0.37
C PHE A 93 6.67 16.39 0.46
N GLN A 94 7.02 16.15 1.74
CA GLN A 94 6.21 15.31 2.63
C GLN A 94 4.83 15.92 2.92
N SER A 95 4.71 17.25 2.85
CA SER A 95 3.44 17.96 3.05
C SER A 95 2.49 17.83 1.85
N LEU A 96 2.98 17.41 0.68
CA LEU A 96 2.16 17.26 -0.52
C LEU A 96 1.13 16.14 -0.35
N ASN A 97 1.49 15.03 0.30
CA ASN A 97 0.53 13.95 0.54
C ASN A 97 -0.70 14.40 1.35
N PRO A 98 -0.58 14.97 2.56
CA PRO A 98 -1.74 15.44 3.32
C PRO A 98 -2.47 16.58 2.62
N LEU A 99 -1.78 17.45 1.87
CA LEU A 99 -2.40 18.49 1.05
C LEU A 99 -3.30 17.88 -0.04
N PHE A 100 -2.79 16.90 -0.80
CA PHE A 100 -3.56 16.21 -1.82
C PHE A 100 -4.73 15.43 -1.25
N ILE A 101 -4.59 14.81 -0.07
CA ILE A 101 -5.72 14.18 0.64
C ILE A 101 -6.79 15.23 0.92
N LEU A 102 -6.43 16.37 1.52
CA LEU A 102 -7.38 17.43 1.87
C LEU A 102 -8.17 17.93 0.66
N LEU A 103 -7.48 18.10 -0.48
CA LEU A 103 -8.09 18.61 -1.71
C LEU A 103 -8.89 17.56 -2.48
N LEU A 104 -8.42 16.32 -2.53
CA LEU A 104 -8.93 15.28 -3.45
C LEU A 104 -9.86 14.28 -2.77
N ALA A 105 -9.78 14.08 -1.45
CA ALA A 105 -10.65 13.14 -0.73
C ALA A 105 -12.15 13.41 -0.94
N PRO A 106 -12.64 14.68 -0.90
CA PRO A 106 -14.05 14.97 -1.20
C PRO A 106 -14.42 14.59 -2.63
N ILE A 107 -13.55 14.87 -3.59
CA ILE A 107 -13.77 14.59 -5.02
C ILE A 107 -13.87 13.08 -5.26
N VAL A 108 -12.90 12.32 -4.75
CA VAL A 108 -12.87 10.86 -4.87
C VAL A 108 -14.09 10.23 -4.18
N SER A 109 -14.49 10.76 -3.02
CA SER A 109 -15.70 10.29 -2.32
C SER A 109 -16.98 10.52 -3.14
N ILE A 110 -17.14 11.69 -3.77
CA ILE A 110 -18.28 11.98 -4.65
C ILE A 110 -18.31 11.01 -5.84
N ILE A 111 -17.16 10.70 -6.43
CA ILE A 111 -17.05 9.73 -7.54
C ILE A 111 -17.58 8.36 -7.08
N TRP A 112 -17.16 7.87 -5.92
CA TRP A 112 -17.63 6.59 -5.40
C TRP A 112 -19.13 6.57 -5.10
N VAL A 113 -19.65 7.61 -4.45
CA VAL A 113 -21.09 7.74 -4.18
C VAL A 113 -21.90 7.76 -5.47
N LYS A 114 -21.44 8.50 -6.48
CA LYS A 114 -22.10 8.57 -7.79
C LYS A 114 -22.11 7.22 -8.51
N LEU A 115 -21.03 6.45 -8.43
CA LEU A 115 -20.96 5.09 -8.98
C LEU A 115 -21.86 4.12 -8.21
N GLY A 116 -21.93 4.25 -6.88
CA GLY A 116 -22.85 3.52 -6.00
C GLY A 116 -24.32 3.78 -6.36
N ASN A 117 -24.71 5.04 -6.50
CA ASN A 117 -26.07 5.43 -6.87
C ASN A 117 -26.49 4.93 -8.26
N ARG A 118 -25.52 4.63 -9.14
CA ARG A 118 -25.75 4.06 -10.46
C ARG A 118 -25.71 2.53 -10.49
N GLY A 119 -25.48 1.87 -9.35
CA GLY A 119 -25.39 0.41 -9.25
C GLY A 119 -24.15 -0.20 -9.92
N VAL A 120 -23.14 0.62 -10.26
CA VAL A 120 -21.90 0.20 -10.96
C VAL A 120 -20.67 0.36 -10.08
N GLU A 121 -20.86 0.34 -8.76
CA GLU A 121 -19.75 0.45 -7.81
C GLU A 121 -18.78 -0.74 -7.96
N PRO A 122 -17.47 -0.47 -8.21
CA PRO A 122 -16.49 -1.53 -8.27
C PRO A 122 -16.35 -2.23 -6.92
N SER A 123 -16.10 -3.54 -6.94
CA SER A 123 -15.82 -4.29 -5.72
C SER A 123 -14.57 -3.80 -5.00
N SER A 124 -14.42 -4.09 -3.71
CA SER A 124 -13.27 -3.69 -2.91
C SER A 124 -11.93 -4.11 -3.53
N MET A 125 -11.86 -5.33 -4.10
CA MET A 125 -10.66 -5.81 -4.81
C MET A 125 -10.32 -4.96 -6.03
N VAL A 126 -11.32 -4.52 -6.78
CA VAL A 126 -11.11 -3.65 -7.96
C VAL A 126 -10.65 -2.26 -7.53
N LYS A 127 -11.24 -1.69 -6.47
CA LYS A 127 -10.79 -0.40 -5.93
C LYS A 127 -9.35 -0.46 -5.41
N PHE A 128 -8.98 -1.54 -4.72
CA PHE A 128 -7.59 -1.80 -4.32
C PHE A 128 -6.65 -1.88 -5.53
N ALA A 129 -7.03 -2.66 -6.55
CA ALA A 129 -6.23 -2.78 -7.76
C ALA A 129 -6.05 -1.45 -8.49
N LEU A 130 -7.11 -0.64 -8.61
CA LEU A 130 -7.02 0.71 -9.17
C LEU A 130 -6.05 1.57 -8.36
N GLY A 131 -6.12 1.50 -7.02
CA GLY A 131 -5.20 2.23 -6.16
C GLY A 131 -3.74 1.83 -6.34
N MET A 132 -3.49 0.53 -6.47
CA MET A 132 -2.17 -0.02 -6.75
C MET A 132 -1.64 0.37 -8.14
N LEU A 133 -2.49 0.39 -9.17
CA LEU A 133 -2.08 0.82 -10.51
C LEU A 133 -1.74 2.32 -10.55
N LEU A 134 -2.47 3.15 -9.80
CA LEU A 134 -2.13 4.57 -9.63
C LEU A 134 -0.79 4.73 -8.92
N ALA A 135 -0.56 4.03 -7.81
CA ALA A 135 0.74 4.03 -7.14
C ALA A 135 1.86 3.53 -8.07
N ALA A 136 1.61 2.48 -8.86
CA ALA A 136 2.57 1.95 -9.82
C ALA A 136 2.93 2.98 -10.90
N ALA A 137 1.95 3.75 -11.37
CA ALA A 137 2.20 4.86 -12.29
C ALA A 137 3.05 5.96 -11.64
N GLY A 138 2.82 6.27 -10.35
CA GLY A 138 3.66 7.20 -9.59
C GLY A 138 5.11 6.71 -9.44
N PHE A 139 5.32 5.44 -9.11
CA PHE A 139 6.67 4.86 -9.14
C PHE A 139 7.27 4.83 -10.56
N GLY A 140 6.44 4.64 -11.59
CA GLY A 140 6.84 4.74 -13.00
C GLY A 140 7.44 6.09 -13.34
N LEU A 141 6.83 7.19 -12.87
CA LEU A 141 7.38 8.54 -13.00
C LEU A 141 8.75 8.66 -12.30
N MET A 142 8.89 8.10 -11.11
CA MET A 142 10.17 8.11 -10.39
C MET A 142 11.25 7.28 -11.08
N ILE A 143 10.92 6.16 -11.73
CA ILE A 143 11.87 5.39 -12.55
C ILE A 143 12.41 6.26 -13.69
N LEU A 144 11.53 7.00 -14.38
CA LEU A 144 11.93 7.90 -15.46
C LEU A 144 12.79 9.04 -14.93
N ALA A 145 12.43 9.63 -13.79
CA ALA A 145 13.20 10.68 -13.13
C ALA A 145 14.61 10.20 -12.78
N SER A 146 14.74 9.07 -12.07
CA SER A 146 16.04 8.49 -11.71
C SER A 146 16.90 8.15 -12.92
N LYS A 147 16.30 7.58 -13.99
CA LYS A 147 17.04 7.31 -15.23
C LYS A 147 17.51 8.59 -15.93
N SER A 148 16.71 9.65 -15.91
CA SER A 148 17.08 10.93 -16.52
C SER A 148 18.32 11.55 -15.88
N ILE A 149 18.49 11.40 -14.57
CA ILE A 149 19.68 11.89 -13.84
C ILE A 149 20.92 11.08 -14.22
N LEU A 150 20.77 9.74 -14.31
CA LEU A 150 21.87 8.85 -14.70
C LEU A 150 22.36 9.12 -16.13
N THR A 151 21.47 9.50 -17.05
CA THR A 151 21.84 9.82 -18.44
C THR A 151 22.45 11.21 -18.60
N ASN A 152 22.12 12.15 -17.71
CA ASN A 152 22.56 13.56 -17.79
C ASN A 152 23.80 13.85 -16.93
N GLU A 153 24.63 12.83 -16.63
CA GLU A 153 25.88 12.95 -15.86
C GLU A 153 25.75 13.76 -14.54
N GLY A 154 24.67 13.56 -13.79
CA GLY A 154 24.48 14.19 -12.47
C GLY A 154 23.70 15.51 -12.49
N GLY A 155 23.00 15.84 -13.58
CA GLY A 155 22.00 16.91 -13.58
C GLY A 155 20.85 16.65 -12.59
N LEU A 156 20.28 17.74 -12.05
CA LEU A 156 19.14 17.66 -11.13
C LEU A 156 17.83 17.42 -11.89
N ALA A 157 16.92 16.64 -11.30
CA ALA A 157 15.59 16.40 -11.84
C ALA A 157 14.62 17.52 -11.48
N SER A 158 13.65 17.79 -12.36
CA SER A 158 12.57 18.73 -12.07
C SER A 158 11.74 18.26 -10.86
N PRO A 159 11.36 19.17 -9.93
CA PRO A 159 10.50 18.83 -8.79
C PRO A 159 9.12 18.32 -9.21
N LEU A 160 8.68 18.58 -10.44
CA LEU A 160 7.40 18.11 -10.98
C LEU A 160 7.30 16.58 -11.05
N TRP A 161 8.43 15.86 -11.16
CA TRP A 161 8.44 14.40 -11.11
C TRP A 161 7.98 13.90 -9.74
N LEU A 162 8.48 14.48 -8.65
CA LEU A 162 8.06 14.16 -7.30
C LEU A 162 6.61 14.56 -7.06
N VAL A 163 6.22 15.77 -7.45
CA VAL A 163 4.83 16.26 -7.29
C VAL A 163 3.84 15.32 -8.00
N GLY A 164 4.12 14.95 -9.26
CA GLY A 164 3.27 14.05 -10.03
C GLY A 164 3.23 12.63 -9.46
N SER A 165 4.37 12.13 -8.98
CA SER A 165 4.44 10.80 -8.35
C SER A 165 3.65 10.75 -7.05
N LEU A 166 3.84 11.75 -6.18
CA LEU A 166 3.12 11.87 -4.91
C LEU A 166 1.61 12.03 -5.13
N LEU A 167 1.20 12.80 -6.14
CA LEU A 167 -0.20 12.93 -6.53
C LEU A 167 -0.82 11.56 -6.89
N LEU A 168 -0.12 10.77 -7.72
CA LEU A 168 -0.58 9.44 -8.12
C LEU A 168 -0.62 8.45 -6.94
N LEU A 169 0.37 8.50 -6.05
CA LEU A 169 0.37 7.73 -4.80
C LEU A 169 -0.83 8.10 -3.92
N THR A 170 -1.10 9.40 -3.72
CA THR A 170 -2.25 9.85 -2.91
C THR A 170 -3.58 9.47 -3.54
N LEU A 171 -3.74 9.59 -4.87
CA LEU A 171 -4.95 9.10 -5.54
C LEU A 171 -5.12 7.59 -5.34
N GLY A 172 -4.01 6.84 -5.32
CA GLY A 172 -4.00 5.42 -5.01
C GLY A 172 -4.46 5.13 -3.57
N GLU A 173 -3.95 5.89 -2.61
CA GLU A 173 -4.32 5.80 -1.19
C GLU A 173 -5.81 6.10 -0.98
N LEU A 174 -6.34 7.14 -1.62
CA LEU A 174 -7.75 7.52 -1.54
C LEU A 174 -8.69 6.46 -2.13
N ALA A 175 -8.20 5.64 -3.08
CA ALA A 175 -8.94 4.49 -3.60
C ALA A 175 -8.91 3.28 -2.65
N LEU A 176 -7.83 3.09 -1.90
CA LEU A 176 -7.60 1.91 -1.07
C LEU A 176 -8.05 2.09 0.39
N SER A 177 -7.63 3.17 1.05
CA SER A 177 -7.72 3.35 2.50
C SER A 177 -9.16 3.31 3.05
N PRO A 178 -10.13 4.09 2.52
CA PRO A 178 -11.52 4.05 3.00
C PRO A 178 -12.19 2.69 2.76
N VAL A 179 -11.82 2.05 1.65
CA VAL A 179 -12.39 0.77 1.20
C VAL A 179 -11.84 -0.38 2.03
N GLY A 180 -10.57 -0.33 2.42
CA GLY A 180 -9.91 -1.36 3.22
C GLY A 180 -10.62 -1.55 4.55
N LEU A 181 -10.70 -0.49 5.35
CA LEU A 181 -11.37 -0.52 6.66
C LEU A 181 -12.87 -0.87 6.54
N SER A 182 -13.57 -0.33 5.54
CA SER A 182 -14.97 -0.69 5.30
C SER A 182 -15.14 -2.18 4.96
N SER A 183 -14.20 -2.77 4.22
CA SER A 183 -14.26 -4.18 3.84
C SER A 183 -14.00 -5.08 5.04
N MET A 184 -13.01 -4.75 5.87
CA MET A 184 -12.69 -5.51 7.08
C MET A 184 -13.87 -5.57 8.05
N THR A 185 -14.61 -4.47 8.18
CA THR A 185 -15.78 -4.40 9.07
C THR A 185 -17.01 -5.11 8.49
N LYS A 186 -17.27 -4.95 7.18
CA LYS A 186 -18.43 -5.58 6.51
C LYS A 186 -18.29 -7.09 6.31
N LEU A 187 -17.07 -7.57 6.07
CA LEU A 187 -16.78 -8.98 5.80
C LEU A 187 -16.36 -9.74 7.07
N ALA A 188 -16.09 -9.04 8.18
CA ALA A 188 -15.80 -9.71 9.45
C ALA A 188 -16.95 -10.63 9.88
N PRO A 189 -16.65 -11.84 10.37
CA PRO A 189 -17.63 -12.65 11.08
C PRO A 189 -18.21 -11.88 12.29
N LYS A 190 -19.43 -12.23 12.69
CA LYS A 190 -20.13 -11.55 13.79
C LYS A 190 -19.29 -11.57 15.07
N GLY A 191 -19.05 -10.37 15.64
CA GLY A 191 -18.28 -10.19 16.87
C GLY A 191 -16.77 -10.11 16.67
N MET A 192 -16.27 -10.15 15.43
CA MET A 192 -14.84 -10.13 15.11
C MET A 192 -14.40 -8.85 14.39
N GLN A 193 -15.26 -7.83 14.27
CA GLN A 193 -14.95 -6.59 13.53
C GLN A 193 -13.66 -5.93 14.05
N GLY A 194 -13.50 -5.83 15.38
CA GLY A 194 -12.29 -5.26 15.99
C GLY A 194 -11.02 -6.06 15.71
N GLN A 195 -11.12 -7.40 15.65
CA GLN A 195 -9.99 -8.27 15.33
C GLN A 195 -9.57 -8.11 13.86
N MET A 196 -10.53 -8.05 12.95
CA MET A 196 -10.26 -7.82 11.52
C MET A 196 -9.68 -6.43 11.24
N MET A 197 -10.15 -5.40 11.95
CA MET A 197 -9.53 -4.06 11.91
C MET A 197 -8.09 -4.08 12.43
N GLY A 198 -7.83 -4.80 13.53
CA GLY A 198 -6.47 -4.97 14.06
C GLY A 198 -5.52 -5.64 13.05
N LEU A 199 -5.98 -6.67 12.36
CA LEU A 199 -5.20 -7.33 11.29
C LEU A 199 -4.94 -6.42 10.10
N PHE A 200 -5.88 -5.53 9.78
CA PHE A 200 -5.66 -4.53 8.75
C PHE A 200 -4.58 -3.52 9.17
N PHE A 201 -4.58 -3.03 10.41
CA PHE A 201 -3.47 -2.21 10.90
C PHE A 201 -2.15 -2.97 10.96
N ALA A 202 -2.16 -4.28 11.23
CA ALA A 202 -0.96 -5.11 11.12
C ALA A 202 -0.39 -5.12 9.69
N SER A 203 -1.24 -4.99 8.65
CA SER A 203 -0.77 -4.85 7.26
C SER A 203 -0.03 -3.53 7.01
N LEU A 204 -0.46 -2.42 7.65
CA LEU A 204 0.23 -1.13 7.56
C LEU A 204 1.60 -1.19 8.24
N ALA A 205 1.67 -1.80 9.43
CA ALA A 205 2.92 -2.04 10.13
C ALA A 205 3.88 -2.92 9.32
N MET A 206 3.36 -4.00 8.73
CA MET A 206 4.14 -4.87 7.84
C MET A 206 4.61 -4.11 6.59
N GLY A 207 3.76 -3.27 6.00
CA GLY A 207 4.13 -2.39 4.89
C GLY A 207 5.34 -1.52 5.23
N ASN A 208 5.31 -0.84 6.38
CA ASN A 208 6.43 -0.03 6.86
C ASN A 208 7.73 -0.83 7.02
N LEU A 209 7.67 -2.04 7.59
CA LEU A 209 8.84 -2.91 7.74
C LEU A 209 9.40 -3.38 6.40
N VAL A 210 8.53 -3.75 5.46
CA VAL A 210 8.94 -4.13 4.10
C VAL A 210 9.54 -2.92 3.37
N ALA A 211 8.97 -1.73 3.53
CA ALA A 211 9.51 -0.50 2.97
C ALA A 211 10.93 -0.23 3.49
N ALA A 212 11.15 -0.37 4.80
CA ALA A 212 12.45 -0.21 5.43
C ALA A 212 13.47 -1.23 4.92
N PHE A 213 13.06 -2.50 4.75
CA PHE A 213 13.89 -3.54 4.16
C PHE A 213 14.34 -3.14 2.74
N PHE A 214 13.43 -2.79 1.84
CA PHE A 214 13.83 -2.43 0.49
C PHE A 214 14.59 -1.09 0.40
N GLY A 215 14.25 -0.10 1.24
CA GLY A 215 14.97 1.18 1.28
C GLY A 215 16.41 1.04 1.78
N GLY A 216 16.66 0.20 2.78
CA GLY A 216 17.99 -0.02 3.35
C GLY A 216 18.90 -0.91 2.51
N TYR A 217 18.37 -2.00 1.91
CA TYR A 217 19.19 -2.98 1.19
C TYR A 217 19.46 -2.60 -0.28
N VAL A 218 18.62 -1.78 -0.90
CA VAL A 218 18.79 -1.40 -2.33
C VAL A 218 19.69 -0.16 -2.48
N SER A 219 20.37 0.25 -1.41
CA SER A 219 21.16 1.48 -1.36
C SER A 219 20.35 2.69 -1.88
N ALA A 220 19.19 2.97 -1.27
CA ALA A 220 18.41 4.16 -1.61
C ALA A 220 19.20 5.48 -1.40
N ASP A 221 20.35 5.41 -0.70
CA ASP A 221 21.36 6.45 -0.60
C ASP A 221 22.08 6.74 -1.93
N LYS A 222 22.10 5.80 -2.88
CA LYS A 222 22.79 5.93 -4.16
C LYS A 222 21.82 5.99 -5.34
N ILE A 223 22.09 6.90 -6.26
CA ILE A 223 21.28 7.08 -7.48
C ILE A 223 21.19 5.80 -8.34
N GLU A 224 22.22 4.96 -8.34
CA GLU A 224 22.27 3.69 -9.08
C GLU A 224 21.24 2.67 -8.57
N GLY A 225 20.91 2.70 -7.27
CA GLY A 225 19.95 1.80 -6.62
C GLY A 225 18.50 2.23 -6.82
N LEU A 226 18.23 3.53 -6.96
CA LEU A 226 16.87 4.08 -7.02
C LEU A 226 16.01 3.54 -8.17
N PRO A 227 16.49 3.43 -9.43
CA PRO A 227 15.71 2.82 -10.50
C PRO A 227 15.33 1.37 -10.19
N GLY A 228 16.23 0.60 -9.58
CA GLY A 228 15.98 -0.79 -9.20
C GLY A 228 14.93 -0.90 -8.10
N LEU A 229 15.02 -0.05 -7.07
CA LEU A 229 14.04 0.04 -6.00
C LEU A 229 12.65 0.38 -6.55
N PHE A 230 12.54 1.46 -7.33
CA PHE A 230 11.28 1.93 -7.88
C PHE A 230 10.67 0.93 -8.87
N THR A 231 11.51 0.23 -9.64
CA THR A 231 11.06 -0.88 -10.52
C THR A 231 10.51 -2.04 -9.70
N THR A 232 11.16 -2.42 -8.61
CA THR A 232 10.70 -3.50 -7.73
C THR A 232 9.33 -3.18 -7.12
N MET A 233 9.16 -1.95 -6.59
CA MET A 233 7.87 -1.49 -6.07
C MET A 233 6.78 -1.46 -7.14
N THR A 234 7.12 -1.00 -8.36
CA THR A 234 6.21 -1.00 -9.51
C THR A 234 5.74 -2.42 -9.85
N ILE A 235 6.66 -3.39 -9.90
CA ILE A 235 6.34 -4.79 -10.20
C ILE A 235 5.40 -5.36 -9.12
N PHE A 236 5.70 -5.13 -7.83
CA PHE A 236 4.83 -5.59 -6.74
C PHE A 236 3.42 -5.02 -6.86
N LEU A 237 3.30 -3.73 -7.12
CA LEU A 237 2.00 -3.06 -7.27
C LEU A 237 1.23 -3.59 -8.49
N VAL A 238 1.87 -3.70 -9.66
CA VAL A 238 1.23 -4.17 -10.89
C VAL A 238 0.81 -5.64 -10.78
N VAL A 239 1.71 -6.51 -10.32
CA VAL A 239 1.42 -7.96 -10.18
C VAL A 239 0.27 -8.16 -9.20
N THR A 240 0.30 -7.47 -8.06
CA THR A 240 -0.77 -7.58 -7.06
C THR A 240 -2.09 -7.03 -7.60
N ALA A 241 -2.07 -5.90 -8.30
CA ALA A 241 -3.26 -5.35 -8.93
C ALA A 241 -3.88 -6.33 -9.95
N VAL A 242 -3.06 -6.94 -10.80
CA VAL A 242 -3.52 -7.94 -11.79
C VAL A 242 -4.12 -9.15 -11.07
N ILE A 243 -3.48 -9.68 -10.04
CA ILE A 243 -4.01 -10.78 -9.24
C ILE A 243 -5.37 -10.40 -8.64
N LEU A 244 -5.48 -9.21 -8.03
CA LEU A 244 -6.75 -8.74 -7.45
C LEU A 244 -7.85 -8.60 -8.50
N LEU A 245 -7.55 -8.09 -9.70
CA LEU A 245 -8.51 -7.98 -10.79
C LEU A 245 -8.98 -9.35 -11.29
N LEU A 246 -8.06 -10.31 -11.42
CA LEU A 246 -8.38 -11.68 -11.82
C LEU A 246 -9.24 -12.39 -10.76
N LEU A 247 -8.96 -12.17 -9.48
CA LEU A 247 -9.70 -12.77 -8.37
C LEU A 247 -11.03 -12.08 -8.06
N ALA A 248 -11.19 -10.80 -8.44
CA ALA A 248 -12.38 -10.01 -8.12
C ALA A 248 -13.67 -10.64 -8.65
N LYS A 249 -13.73 -11.01 -9.92
CA LYS A 249 -14.93 -11.59 -10.54
C LYS A 249 -15.31 -12.96 -9.95
N PRO A 250 -14.41 -13.96 -9.88
CA PRO A 250 -14.76 -15.29 -9.36
C PRO A 250 -15.15 -15.24 -7.88
N ILE A 251 -14.38 -14.55 -7.03
CA ILE A 251 -14.63 -14.54 -5.58
C ILE A 251 -15.94 -13.82 -5.25
N ASN A 252 -16.22 -12.68 -5.87
CA ASN A 252 -17.51 -12.00 -5.67
C ASN A 252 -18.69 -12.84 -6.16
N THR A 253 -18.52 -13.61 -7.23
CA THR A 253 -19.57 -14.51 -7.73
C THR A 253 -19.82 -15.67 -6.76
N MET A 254 -18.76 -16.23 -6.17
CA MET A 254 -18.86 -17.28 -5.15
C MET A 254 -19.55 -16.76 -3.89
N LEU A 255 -19.16 -15.56 -3.41
CA LEU A 255 -19.78 -14.93 -2.25
C LEU A 255 -21.28 -14.72 -2.46
N LYS A 256 -21.68 -14.11 -3.58
CA LYS A 256 -23.11 -13.89 -3.90
C LYS A 256 -23.92 -15.18 -3.95
N LYS A 257 -23.35 -16.25 -4.54
CA LYS A 257 -24.00 -17.57 -4.59
C LYS A 257 -24.15 -18.18 -3.20
N SER A 258 -23.14 -18.05 -2.35
CA SER A 258 -23.15 -18.54 -0.97
C SER A 258 -24.21 -17.82 -0.14
N GLU A 259 -24.25 -16.48 -0.21
CA GLU A 259 -25.25 -15.66 0.49
C GLU A 259 -26.69 -15.97 0.04
N GLN A 260 -26.90 -16.23 -1.25
CA GLN A 260 -28.21 -16.65 -1.76
C GLN A 260 -28.63 -18.05 -1.31
N ALA A 261 -27.67 -18.95 -1.06
CA ALA A 261 -27.96 -20.28 -0.54
C ALA A 261 -28.37 -20.19 0.93
N ASP A 262 -27.65 -19.40 1.73
CA ASP A 262 -27.95 -19.21 3.15
C ASP A 262 -29.29 -18.51 3.38
N ALA A 263 -29.68 -17.58 2.49
CA ALA A 263 -30.97 -16.89 2.58
C ALA A 263 -32.20 -17.77 2.25
N LYS A 264 -31.98 -18.98 1.70
CA LYS A 264 -33.05 -19.93 1.36
C LYS A 264 -33.25 -21.03 2.42
N VAL A 265 -32.39 -21.08 3.43
CA VAL A 265 -32.43 -22.03 4.56
C VAL A 265 -33.04 -21.32 5.76
#